data_AF-A0A6B3H3W4-F1
#
_entry.id   AF-A0A6B3H3W4-F1
#
_cell.length_a   1.000
_cell.length_b   1.000
_cell.length_c   1.000
_cell.angle_alpha   90.00
_cell.angle_beta   90.00
_cell.angle_gamma   90.00
#
_symmetry.space_group_name_H-M   'P 1'
#
loop_
_entity.id
_entity.type
_entity.pdbx_description
1 polymer ?
#
loop_
_entity_poly.entity_id
_entity_poly.type
_entity_poly.pdbx_seq_one_letter_code
_entity_poly.pdbx_strand_id
1 'polypeptide(L)' 'MLVHSRTGKWATWSAFALLFVPLFAVPLLVILAASFSTNWSGALPSGPTATRYTAATSG' A
#
# COMPACT_ATOMS: atom_id res chain seq x y z
N MET A 1 -15.20 27.51 -15.37
CA MET A 1 -14.17 26.52 -15.81
C MET A 1 -13.00 26.48 -14.82
N LEU A 2 -13.18 25.93 -13.61
CA LEU A 2 -12.09 25.90 -12.60
C LEU A 2 -10.93 24.98 -13.00
N VAL A 3 -11.22 23.92 -13.76
CA VAL A 3 -10.22 22.94 -14.26
C VAL A 3 -9.37 23.47 -15.43
N HIS A 4 -9.74 24.61 -16.03
CA HIS A 4 -8.95 25.20 -17.11
C HIS A 4 -7.77 26.04 -16.61
N SER A 5 -7.78 26.38 -15.32
CA SER A 5 -6.59 26.92 -14.66
C SER A 5 -5.59 25.79 -14.40
N ARG A 6 -4.29 26.10 -14.56
CA ARG A 6 -3.22 25.14 -14.30
C ARG A 6 -3.26 24.61 -12.86
N THR A 7 -3.57 25.48 -11.90
CA THR A 7 -3.69 25.13 -10.48
C THR A 7 -4.90 24.22 -10.20
N GLY A 8 -6.08 24.53 -10.78
CA GLY A 8 -7.27 23.70 -10.61
C GLY A 8 -7.10 22.30 -11.20
N LYS A 9 -6.37 22.17 -12.32
CA LYS A 9 -6.01 20.87 -12.89
C LYS A 9 -5.16 20.05 -11.90
N TRP A 10 -4.07 20.61 -11.38
CA TRP A 10 -3.21 19.92 -10.43
C TRP A 10 -3.93 19.56 -9.12
N ALA A 11 -4.72 20.46 -8.55
CA ALA A 11 -5.50 20.18 -7.34
C ALA A 11 -6.46 18.99 -7.55
N THR A 12 -7.13 18.94 -8.70
CA THR A 12 -8.05 17.83 -9.04
C THR A 12 -7.30 16.51 -9.18
N TRP A 13 -6.18 16.49 -9.91
CA TRP A 13 -5.36 15.28 -10.07
C TRP A 13 -4.78 14.80 -8.74
N SER A 14 -4.27 15.71 -7.91
CA SER A 14 -3.75 15.36 -6.59
C SER A 14 -4.83 14.80 -5.69
N ALA A 15 -6.03 15.40 -5.66
CA ALA A 15 -7.15 14.89 -4.89
C ALA A 15 -7.59 13.50 -5.38
N PHE A 16 -7.68 13.32 -6.70
CA PHE A 16 -8.00 12.01 -7.29
C PHE A 16 -6.96 10.96 -6.90
N ALA A 17 -5.67 11.25 -7.11
CA ALA A 17 -4.59 10.33 -6.77
C ALA A 17 -4.55 10.00 -5.27
N LEU A 18 -4.74 11.00 -4.41
CA LEU A 18 -4.76 10.82 -2.95
C LEU A 18 -5.90 9.91 -2.48
N LEU A 19 -7.02 9.85 -3.20
CA LEU A 19 -8.15 8.99 -2.85
C LEU A 19 -8.04 7.62 -3.52
N PHE A 20 -7.75 7.58 -4.82
CA PHE A 20 -7.74 6.35 -5.60
C PHE A 20 -6.48 5.53 -5.34
N VAL A 21 -5.29 6.13 -5.29
CA VAL A 21 -4.05 5.35 -5.12
C VAL A 21 -4.08 4.57 -3.80
N PRO A 22 -4.39 5.14 -2.63
CA PRO A 22 -4.45 4.37 -1.39
C PRO A 22 -5.50 3.26 -1.42
N LEU A 23 -6.65 3.49 -2.06
CA LEU A 23 -7.72 2.49 -2.18
C LEU A 23 -7.20 1.17 -2.81
N PHE A 24 -6.30 1.26 -3.79
CA PHE A 24 -5.71 0.08 -4.44
C PHE A 24 -4.37 -0.33 -3.85
N ALA A 25 -3.55 0.64 -3.42
CA ALA A 25 -2.20 0.38 -2.93
C ALA A 25 -2.21 -0.23 -1.52
N VAL A 26 -3.10 0.20 -0.62
CA VAL A 26 -3.14 -0.28 0.77
C VAL A 26 -3.33 -1.80 0.83
N PRO A 27 -4.29 -2.43 0.13
CA PRO A 27 -4.41 -3.89 0.13
C PRO A 27 -3.14 -4.62 -0.32
N LEU A 28 -2.45 -4.11 -1.35
CA LEU A 28 -1.21 -4.70 -1.85
C LEU A 28 -0.06 -4.53 -0.84
N LEU A 29 0.01 -3.37 -0.19
CA LEU A 29 0.99 -3.10 0.87
C LEU A 29 0.74 -3.99 2.10
N VAL A 30 -0.52 -4.31 2.42
CA VAL A 30 -0.85 -5.28 3.49
C VAL A 30 -0.30 -6.67 3.14
N ILE A 31 -0.49 -7.14 1.91
CA ILE A 31 0.05 -8.42 1.44
C ILE A 31 1.58 -8.42 1.52
N LEU A 32 2.21 -7.35 1.05
CA LEU A 32 3.66 -7.18 1.12
C LEU A 32 4.14 -7.25 2.58
N ALA A 33 3.57 -6.43 3.46
CA ALA A 33 3.97 -6.38 4.86
C ALA A 33 3.74 -7.71 5.58
N ALA A 34 2.61 -8.38 5.32
CA ALA A 34 2.30 -9.67 5.90
C ALA A 34 3.29 -10.76 5.47
N SER A 35 3.80 -10.68 4.24
CA SER A 35 4.81 -11.62 3.73
C SER A 35 6.12 -11.56 4.52
N PHE A 36 6.44 -10.40 5.10
CA PHE A 36 7.62 -10.17 5.93
C PHE A 36 7.33 -10.16 7.44
N SER A 37 6.15 -10.61 7.87
CA SER A 37 5.73 -10.53 9.27
C SER A 37 5.39 -11.90 9.85
N THR A 38 5.73 -12.10 11.12
CA THR A 38 5.45 -13.34 11.83
C THR A 38 3.95 -13.49 12.06
N ASN A 39 3.28 -12.41 12.45
CA ASN A 39 1.84 -12.39 12.72
C ASN A 39 1.23 -11.01 12.48
N TRP A 40 -0.11 -10.96 12.47
CA TRP A 40 -0.87 -9.73 12.29
C TRP A 40 -1.91 -9.60 13.41
N SER A 41 -1.67 -8.67 14.34
CA SER A 41 -2.54 -8.39 15.47
C SER A 41 -2.96 -6.92 15.46
N GLY A 42 -4.14 -6.62 14.91
CA GLY A 42 -4.68 -5.26 14.82
C GLY A 42 -4.37 -4.58 13.48
N ALA A 43 -4.15 -3.26 13.51
CA ALA A 43 -3.97 -2.46 12.29
C ALA A 43 -2.58 -2.61 11.64
N LEU A 44 -1.57 -3.02 12.43
CA LEU A 44 -0.18 -3.12 12.00
C LEU A 44 0.36 -4.54 12.20
N PRO A 45 1.30 -4.98 11.36
CA PRO A 45 1.97 -6.26 11.52
C PRO A 45 2.93 -6.26 12.71
N SER A 46 3.29 -7.47 13.17
CA SER A 46 4.26 -7.66 14.25
C SER A 46 5.31 -8.71 13.90
N GLY A 47 6.54 -8.45 14.38
CA GLY A 47 7.71 -9.33 14.26
C GLY A 47 8.19 -9.50 12.81
N PRO A 48 9.29 -8.86 12.40
CA PRO A 48 9.84 -9.05 11.05
C PRO A 48 10.38 -10.48 10.85
N THR A 49 10.17 -11.06 9.67
CA THR A 49 10.67 -12.40 9.30
C THR A 49 10.87 -12.56 7.80
N ALA A 50 11.81 -13.43 7.42
CA ALA A 50 11.98 -13.92 6.05
C ALA A 50 11.75 -15.45 5.94
N THR A 51 11.39 -16.11 7.04
CA THR A 51 11.27 -17.58 7.13
C THR A 51 10.28 -18.16 6.11
N ARG A 52 9.25 -17.38 5.73
CA ARG A 52 8.28 -17.80 4.71
C ARG A 52 8.93 -18.05 3.35
N TYR A 53 9.90 -17.20 2.97
CA TYR A 53 10.62 -17.35 1.73
C TYR A 53 11.63 -18.49 1.81
N THR A 54 12.35 -18.63 2.93
CA THR A 54 13.28 -19.76 3.10
C THR A 54 12.54 -21.09 2.99
N ALA A 55 11.40 -21.23 3.68
CA ALA A 55 10.56 -22.43 3.61
C ALA A 55 10.00 -22.70 2.20
N ALA A 56 9.62 -21.66 1.46
CA ALA A 56 9.14 -21.79 0.08
C ALA A 56 10.24 -22.26 -0.89
N THR A 57 11.51 -22.03 -0.57
CA THR A 57 12.67 -22.38 -1.42
C THR A 57 13.42 -23.64 -0.98
N SER A 58 13.19 -24.13 0.24
CA SER A 58 13.96 -25.23 0.84
C SER A 58 13.26 -26.60 0.71
N GLY A 59 12.63 -26.86 -0.43
CA GLY A 59 11.83 -28.08 -0.69
C GLY A 59 12.51 -29.39 -0.29
#